data_AF-A0A1H1DLB2-F1
#
_entry.id   AF-A0A1H1DLB2-F1
#
_cell.length_a   1.000
_cell.length_b   1.000
_cell.length_c   1.000
_cell.angle_alpha   90.00
_cell.angle_beta   90.00
_cell.angle_gamma   90.00
#
_symmetry.space_group_name_H-M   'P 1'
#
loop_
_entity.id
_entity.type
_entity.pdbx_description
1 polymer ?
#
loop_
_entity_poly.entity_id
_entity_poly.type
_entity_poly.pdbx_seq_one_letter_code
_entity_poly.pdbx_strand_id
1 'polypeptide(L)'
;MIKVLLNNQRKILVNMFRTQPKKNYISYFFTLGILTVLLYFLSKGVWAVGDSISEPVLNGILSYGFLMIIGIIILLGLPQVFKHLYSATDLGFLFTLPIPTRHIFWVKYLQSFIGIPLLVFVFFVVPMVIYGILIEANLLYYPVMILVMISLNIIGLSLAYLFNLVLIQVVPASKANEFMTAMSVLSGIFVYLMFMIPNLANERPLVEVLLSGLPLFPDWVPVSWASAAVINVASGSMDFLLPFALILLLALLSVLLTSSLVEKGFRTGWIRLSEGGGKKKKKSAIKKSGPKLHHPVIAVGKKEWFAIKRDMREWLVFLPLIFFFIFGIAGFMTGGASLSDLRGPNEISWPIAQAAFLFTFAIFNGQLAASSIAREASSLWVLRVLPLSGENIAFGKLWISWLIPFALLTVLEVAVGAFLGWTILQFAIGIAMKAVITVGISAIGLWLGTIGAKYNPANPQNRLRFGTAFILFIASYIYLFLALIPYVLLIVPVDAIGFLQDIIQDTDGFIGAIASVVVTLLSWKASSPLIAGIAGGTLMLVISLGVAYMVTIASARKFNKGIEIEMVQETNTKSLFKNKKSGSLY
;
A
#
# COMPACT_ATOMS: atom_id res chain seq x y z
N MET A 1 -15.14 -33.04 18.34
CA MET A 1 -13.79 -32.46 18.06
C MET A 1 -13.80 -30.94 17.84
N ILE A 2 -14.69 -30.35 17.02
CA ILE A 2 -14.75 -28.88 16.79
C ILE A 2 -14.83 -28.06 18.09
N LYS A 3 -15.68 -28.47 19.05
CA LYS A 3 -15.82 -27.80 20.35
C LYS A 3 -14.49 -27.68 21.12
N VAL A 4 -13.63 -28.70 21.03
CA VAL A 4 -12.32 -28.71 21.70
C VAL A 4 -11.36 -27.73 21.02
N LEU A 5 -11.35 -27.70 19.68
CA LEU A 5 -10.55 -26.75 18.91
C LEU A 5 -10.97 -25.30 19.15
N LEU A 6 -12.28 -25.03 19.19
CA LEU A 6 -12.81 -23.69 19.50
C LEU A 6 -12.47 -23.26 20.93
N ASN A 7 -12.57 -24.17 21.91
CA ASN A 7 -12.15 -23.88 23.28
C ASN A 7 -10.65 -23.57 23.37
N ASN A 8 -9.82 -24.29 22.61
CA ASN A 8 -8.39 -24.00 22.57
C ASN A 8 -8.11 -22.62 21.95
N GLN A 9 -8.74 -22.29 20.81
CA GLN A 9 -8.63 -20.98 20.18
C GLN A 9 -9.08 -19.85 21.13
N ARG A 10 -10.18 -20.05 21.87
CA ARG A 10 -10.63 -19.11 22.90
C ARG A 10 -9.57 -18.92 23.99
N LYS A 11 -8.95 -19.99 24.49
CA LYS A 11 -7.86 -19.91 25.48
C LYS A 11 -6.65 -19.16 24.93
N ILE A 12 -6.25 -19.43 23.69
CA ILE A 12 -5.15 -18.73 23.01
C ILE A 12 -5.46 -17.24 22.91
N LEU A 13 -6.68 -16.87 22.49
CA LEU A 13 -7.10 -15.49 22.36
C LEU A 13 -7.10 -14.77 23.71
N VAL A 14 -7.64 -15.38 24.77
CA VAL A 14 -7.63 -14.82 26.12
C VAL A 14 -6.20 -14.63 26.65
N ASN A 15 -5.33 -15.63 26.47
CA ASN A 15 -3.93 -15.55 26.88
C ASN A 15 -3.16 -14.51 26.07
N MET A 16 -3.45 -14.39 24.78
CA MET A 16 -2.90 -13.34 23.92
C MET A 16 -3.24 -11.98 24.49
N PHE A 17 -4.53 -11.69 24.77
CA PHE A 17 -4.92 -10.43 25.39
C PHE A 17 -4.18 -10.19 26.71
N ARG A 18 -4.15 -11.17 27.62
CA ARG A 18 -3.49 -11.02 28.93
C ARG A 18 -1.98 -10.75 28.87
N THR A 19 -1.30 -11.20 27.83
CA THR A 19 0.18 -11.11 27.70
C THR A 19 0.66 -9.94 26.85
N GLN A 20 -0.26 -9.13 26.29
CA GLN A 20 0.13 -8.02 25.42
C GLN A 20 0.78 -6.86 26.21
N PRO A 21 1.77 -6.16 25.62
CA PRO A 21 2.32 -4.95 26.22
C PRO A 21 1.28 -3.83 26.26
N LYS A 22 1.35 -2.94 27.27
CA LYS A 22 0.45 -1.78 27.43
C LYS A 22 0.28 -0.92 26.16
N LYS A 23 1.33 -0.82 25.35
CA LYS A 23 1.31 -0.10 24.06
C LYS A 23 0.24 -0.61 23.08
N ASN A 24 -0.02 -1.92 23.05
CA ASN A 24 -1.01 -2.49 22.14
C ASN A 24 -2.44 -2.18 22.57
N TYR A 25 -2.70 -2.11 23.88
CA TYR A 25 -4.01 -1.68 24.39
C TYR A 25 -4.36 -0.25 24.00
N ILE A 26 -3.37 0.66 24.05
CA ILE A 26 -3.53 2.03 23.56
C ILE A 26 -3.88 2.02 22.07
N SER A 27 -3.22 1.17 21.28
CA SER A 27 -3.54 1.01 19.85
C SER A 27 -4.99 0.54 19.64
N TYR A 28 -5.48 -0.44 20.42
CA TYR A 28 -6.86 -0.92 20.30
C TYR A 28 -7.88 0.16 20.67
N PHE A 29 -7.62 0.90 21.74
CA PHE A 29 -8.46 2.03 22.14
C PHE A 29 -8.51 3.09 21.04
N PHE A 30 -7.37 3.44 20.46
CA PHE A 30 -7.31 4.40 19.37
C PHE A 30 -8.06 3.92 18.12
N THR A 31 -7.90 2.65 17.73
CA THR A 31 -8.64 2.09 16.58
C THR A 31 -10.15 2.04 16.81
N LEU A 32 -10.58 1.71 18.04
CA LEU A 32 -11.99 1.76 18.41
C LEU A 32 -12.51 3.21 18.40
N GLY A 33 -11.73 4.16 18.89
CA GLY A 33 -12.05 5.58 18.84
C GLY A 33 -12.28 6.07 17.41
N ILE A 34 -11.36 5.75 16.49
CA ILE A 34 -11.52 6.07 15.06
C ILE A 34 -12.79 5.43 14.49
N LEU A 35 -13.02 4.15 14.76
CA LEU A 35 -14.21 3.44 14.27
C LEU A 35 -15.49 4.11 14.77
N THR A 36 -15.56 4.48 16.05
CA THR A 36 -16.71 5.17 16.64
C THR A 36 -16.93 6.55 16.02
N VAL A 37 -15.87 7.33 15.81
CA VAL A 37 -15.95 8.64 15.13
C VAL A 37 -16.48 8.47 13.71
N LEU A 38 -15.96 7.49 12.97
CA LEU A 38 -16.39 7.22 11.60
C LEU A 38 -17.85 6.78 11.55
N LEU A 39 -18.26 5.87 12.43
CA LEU A 39 -19.65 5.45 12.59
C LEU A 39 -20.56 6.63 12.95
N TYR A 40 -20.13 7.55 13.82
CA TYR A 40 -20.90 8.75 14.17
C TYR A 40 -21.13 9.65 12.95
N PHE A 41 -20.09 9.95 12.17
CA PHE A 41 -20.23 10.76 10.96
C PHE A 41 -21.13 10.10 9.91
N LEU A 42 -20.98 8.79 9.72
CA LEU A 42 -21.78 8.04 8.75
C LEU A 42 -23.25 8.00 9.17
N SER A 43 -23.50 7.76 10.45
CA SER A 43 -24.84 7.78 11.05
C SER A 43 -25.51 9.15 10.93
N LYS A 44 -24.76 10.24 11.17
CA LYS A 44 -25.24 11.61 10.99
C LYS A 44 -25.56 11.91 9.52
N GLY A 45 -24.77 11.39 8.58
CA GLY A 45 -25.02 11.49 7.15
C GLY A 45 -26.32 10.79 6.74
N VAL A 46 -26.55 9.57 7.24
CA VAL A 46 -27.80 8.84 7.01
C VAL A 46 -28.99 9.60 7.61
N TRP A 47 -28.86 10.13 8.82
CA TRP A 47 -29.93 10.93 9.44
C TRP A 47 -30.27 12.20 8.64
N ALA A 48 -29.26 12.89 8.11
CA ALA A 48 -29.47 14.14 7.39
C ALA A 48 -30.18 13.96 6.03
N VAL A 49 -30.05 12.79 5.41
CA VAL A 49 -30.59 12.52 4.07
C VAL A 49 -31.83 11.61 4.15
N GLY A 50 -32.04 10.89 5.26
CA GLY A 50 -33.04 9.83 5.40
C GLY A 50 -34.45 10.20 4.95
N ASP A 51 -34.96 11.37 5.33
CA ASP A 51 -36.32 11.84 5.01
C ASP A 51 -36.52 12.20 3.52
N SER A 52 -35.42 12.42 2.79
CA SER A 52 -35.44 12.88 1.40
C SER A 52 -35.33 11.77 0.35
N ILE A 53 -35.19 10.52 0.78
CA ILE A 53 -34.93 9.37 -0.10
C ILE A 53 -36.25 8.66 -0.45
N SER A 54 -36.60 8.62 -1.73
CA SER A 54 -37.73 7.80 -2.21
C SER A 54 -37.38 6.30 -2.23
N GLU A 55 -38.38 5.41 -2.12
CA GLU A 55 -38.16 3.96 -2.08
C GLU A 55 -37.35 3.40 -3.28
N PRO A 56 -37.58 3.83 -4.55
CA PRO A 56 -36.78 3.32 -5.67
C PRO A 56 -35.31 3.75 -5.57
N VAL A 57 -35.06 4.97 -5.08
CA VAL A 57 -33.72 5.50 -4.86
C VAL A 57 -33.03 4.72 -3.75
N LEU A 58 -33.73 4.43 -2.65
CA LEU A 58 -33.24 3.60 -1.57
C LEU A 58 -32.85 2.19 -2.05
N ASN A 59 -33.67 1.57 -2.91
CA ASN A 59 -33.38 0.26 -3.47
C ASN A 59 -32.06 0.25 -4.26
N GLY A 60 -31.85 1.28 -5.10
CA GLY A 60 -30.57 1.48 -5.78
C GLY A 60 -29.40 1.60 -4.80
N ILE A 61 -29.49 2.52 -3.85
CA ILE A 61 -28.42 2.78 -2.85
C ILE A 61 -28.08 1.52 -2.06
N LEU A 62 -29.08 0.81 -1.54
CA LEU A 62 -28.89 -0.42 -0.78
C LEU A 62 -28.29 -1.54 -1.62
N SER A 63 -28.73 -1.68 -2.87
CA SER A 63 -28.17 -2.67 -3.78
C SER A 63 -26.67 -2.40 -4.01
N TYR A 64 -26.29 -1.19 -4.42
CA TYR A 64 -24.87 -0.87 -4.60
C TYR A 64 -24.08 -1.01 -3.29
N GLY A 65 -24.66 -0.64 -2.14
CA GLY A 65 -24.08 -0.83 -0.82
C GLY A 65 -23.84 -2.30 -0.48
N PHE A 66 -24.77 -3.20 -0.78
CA PHE A 66 -24.62 -4.64 -0.52
C PHE A 66 -23.64 -5.30 -1.48
N LEU A 67 -23.59 -4.88 -2.74
CA LEU A 67 -22.53 -5.27 -3.66
C LEU A 67 -21.16 -4.81 -3.16
N MET A 68 -21.08 -3.61 -2.61
CA MET A 68 -19.86 -3.07 -2.00
C MET A 68 -19.42 -3.91 -0.79
N ILE A 69 -20.33 -4.33 0.09
CA ILE A 69 -20.02 -5.25 1.20
C ILE A 69 -19.36 -6.53 0.66
N ILE A 70 -19.98 -7.19 -0.32
CA ILE A 70 -19.45 -8.42 -0.92
C ILE A 70 -18.07 -8.16 -1.54
N GLY A 71 -17.92 -7.07 -2.32
CA GLY A 71 -16.67 -6.70 -2.96
C GLY A 71 -15.53 -6.43 -1.98
N ILE A 72 -15.80 -5.67 -0.91
CA ILE A 72 -14.83 -5.37 0.15
C ILE A 72 -14.40 -6.65 0.87
N ILE A 73 -15.35 -7.52 1.21
CA ILE A 73 -15.03 -8.78 1.89
C ILE A 73 -14.20 -9.70 1.01
N ILE A 74 -14.48 -9.78 -0.29
CA ILE A 74 -13.66 -10.55 -1.22
C ILE A 74 -12.25 -9.98 -1.26
N LEU A 75 -12.11 -8.70 -1.58
CA LEU A 75 -10.80 -8.10 -1.86
C LEU A 75 -9.92 -8.02 -0.62
N LEU A 76 -10.45 -7.55 0.53
CA LEU A 76 -9.68 -7.46 1.77
C LEU A 76 -9.59 -8.83 2.47
N GLY A 77 -10.62 -9.67 2.35
CA GLY A 77 -10.67 -10.99 2.99
C GLY A 77 -9.79 -12.03 2.31
N LEU A 78 -9.48 -11.89 1.01
CA LEU A 78 -8.58 -12.79 0.28
C LEU A 78 -7.21 -12.96 0.99
N PRO A 79 -6.42 -11.90 1.27
CA PRO A 79 -5.21 -11.95 2.10
C PRO A 79 -5.39 -12.61 3.46
N GLN A 80 -6.47 -12.27 4.16
CA GLN A 80 -6.75 -12.78 5.50
C GLN A 80 -7.00 -14.31 5.47
N VAL A 81 -7.84 -14.76 4.55
CA VAL A 81 -8.21 -16.16 4.38
C VAL A 81 -7.00 -16.99 3.98
N PHE A 82 -6.17 -16.48 3.06
CA PHE A 82 -4.91 -17.14 2.72
C PHE A 82 -4.02 -17.36 3.94
N LYS A 83 -3.82 -16.30 4.75
CA LYS A 83 -2.99 -16.38 5.94
C LYS A 83 -3.49 -17.45 6.92
N HIS A 84 -4.80 -17.53 7.12
CA HIS A 84 -5.41 -18.52 8.01
C HIS A 84 -5.35 -19.96 7.48
N LEU A 85 -5.51 -20.15 6.17
CA LEU A 85 -5.47 -21.46 5.51
C LEU A 85 -4.04 -21.98 5.35
N TYR A 86 -3.10 -21.13 4.95
CA TYR A 86 -1.84 -21.60 4.36
C TYR A 86 -0.60 -21.16 5.10
N SER A 87 -0.64 -20.03 5.81
CA SER A 87 0.52 -19.43 6.47
C SER A 87 0.43 -19.47 8.00
N ALA A 88 -0.60 -20.10 8.56
CA ALA A 88 -0.76 -20.17 10.00
C ALA A 88 0.23 -21.19 10.59
N THR A 89 0.94 -20.78 11.65
CA THR A 89 2.01 -21.58 12.28
C THR A 89 1.51 -22.86 12.93
N ASP A 90 0.22 -22.92 13.28
CA ASP A 90 -0.43 -24.06 13.90
C ASP A 90 -0.82 -25.18 12.91
N LEU A 91 -0.82 -24.91 11.60
CA LEU A 91 -1.24 -25.88 10.58
C LEU A 91 -0.38 -27.13 10.56
N GLY A 92 0.94 -26.98 10.68
CA GLY A 92 1.86 -28.12 10.69
C GLY A 92 1.54 -29.11 11.80
N PHE A 93 1.23 -28.59 13.00
CA PHE A 93 0.80 -29.41 14.13
C PHE A 93 -0.63 -29.95 13.97
N LEU A 94 -1.56 -29.16 13.42
CA LEU A 94 -2.94 -29.62 13.22
C LEU A 94 -3.03 -30.76 12.19
N PHE A 95 -2.16 -30.78 11.19
CA PHE A 95 -2.12 -31.85 10.18
C PHE A 95 -1.41 -33.14 10.66
N THR A 96 -0.64 -33.10 11.75
CA THR A 96 -0.09 -34.32 12.35
C THR A 96 -1.07 -35.01 13.30
N LEU A 97 -2.10 -34.30 13.76
CA LEU A 97 -3.17 -34.86 14.58
C LEU A 97 -4.20 -35.60 13.71
N PRO A 98 -4.87 -36.65 14.22
CA PRO A 98 -5.93 -37.38 13.53
C PRO A 98 -7.24 -36.58 13.51
N ILE A 99 -7.19 -35.34 12.99
CA ILE A 99 -8.33 -34.42 12.90
C ILE A 99 -8.74 -34.30 11.43
N PRO A 100 -10.03 -34.53 11.10
CA PRO A 100 -10.49 -34.37 9.73
C PRO A 100 -10.33 -32.92 9.25
N THR A 101 -9.86 -32.78 8.01
CA THR A 101 -9.57 -31.50 7.35
C THR A 101 -10.76 -30.52 7.37
N ARG A 102 -11.98 -31.05 7.26
CA ARG A 102 -13.24 -30.27 7.36
C ARG A 102 -13.38 -29.54 8.70
N HIS A 103 -12.97 -30.16 9.81
CA HIS A 103 -13.06 -29.54 11.13
C HIS A 103 -12.05 -28.41 11.30
N ILE A 104 -10.83 -28.57 10.77
CA ILE A 104 -9.81 -27.51 10.75
C ILE A 104 -10.31 -26.32 9.94
N PHE A 105 -10.91 -26.59 8.78
CA PHE A 105 -11.50 -25.55 7.93
C PHE A 105 -12.58 -24.75 8.66
N TRP A 106 -13.55 -25.38 9.32
CA TRP A 106 -14.61 -24.65 10.03
C TRP A 106 -14.07 -23.75 11.14
N VAL A 107 -13.02 -24.18 11.84
CA VAL A 107 -12.36 -23.35 12.86
C VAL A 107 -11.70 -22.13 12.21
N LYS A 108 -10.99 -22.31 11.09
CA LYS A 108 -10.38 -21.20 10.35
C LYS A 108 -11.41 -20.29 9.69
N TYR A 109 -12.53 -20.84 9.20
CA TYR A 109 -13.64 -20.09 8.61
C TYR A 109 -14.27 -19.15 9.64
N LEU A 110 -14.60 -19.67 10.83
CA LEU A 110 -15.09 -18.86 11.95
C LEU A 110 -14.05 -17.81 12.40
N GLN A 111 -12.77 -18.18 12.45
CA GLN A 111 -11.69 -17.23 12.76
C GLN A 111 -11.59 -16.11 11.71
N SER A 112 -11.80 -16.42 10.43
CA SER A 112 -11.82 -15.41 9.36
C SER A 112 -13.03 -14.48 9.46
N PHE A 113 -14.19 -15.01 9.88
CA PHE A 113 -15.40 -14.20 10.07
C PHE A 113 -15.20 -13.10 11.11
N ILE A 114 -14.50 -13.39 12.22
CA ILE A 114 -14.23 -12.44 13.32
C ILE A 114 -13.31 -11.26 12.88
N GLY A 115 -12.62 -11.37 11.74
CA GLY A 115 -11.74 -10.31 11.23
C GLY A 115 -12.47 -9.26 10.39
N ILE A 116 -12.12 -9.19 9.10
CA ILE A 116 -12.65 -8.15 8.19
C ILE A 116 -14.18 -8.23 8.02
N PRO A 117 -14.81 -9.40 7.83
CA PRO A 117 -16.26 -9.48 7.69
C PRO A 117 -17.01 -8.90 8.90
N LEU A 118 -16.58 -9.22 10.13
CA LEU A 118 -17.21 -8.65 11.33
C LEU A 118 -17.09 -7.12 11.39
N LEU A 119 -15.95 -6.56 10.98
CA LEU A 119 -15.77 -5.11 10.93
C LEU A 119 -16.73 -4.48 9.91
N VAL A 120 -16.82 -5.04 8.70
CA VAL A 120 -17.75 -4.58 7.66
C VAL A 120 -19.20 -4.72 8.13
N PHE A 121 -19.55 -5.83 8.78
CA PHE A 121 -20.87 -6.04 9.38
C PHE A 121 -21.23 -4.92 10.36
N VAL A 122 -20.38 -4.63 11.35
CA VAL A 122 -20.64 -3.55 12.33
C VAL A 122 -20.74 -2.19 11.64
N PHE A 123 -19.89 -1.95 10.65
CA PHE A 123 -19.84 -0.69 9.90
C PHE A 123 -21.16 -0.37 9.16
N PHE A 124 -21.82 -1.38 8.61
CA PHE A 124 -23.08 -1.21 7.85
C PHE A 124 -24.34 -1.37 8.71
N VAL A 125 -24.31 -2.21 9.75
CA VAL A 125 -25.48 -2.44 10.61
C VAL A 125 -25.83 -1.19 11.42
N VAL A 126 -24.83 -0.49 11.98
CA VAL A 126 -25.09 0.68 12.84
C VAL A 126 -25.86 1.79 12.10
N PRO A 127 -25.43 2.26 10.91
CA PRO A 127 -26.20 3.22 10.12
C PRO A 127 -27.59 2.72 9.71
N MET A 128 -27.73 1.43 9.39
CA MET A 128 -29.01 0.82 9.00
C MET A 128 -30.02 0.76 10.14
N VAL A 129 -29.56 0.56 11.38
CA VAL A 129 -30.41 0.64 12.57
C VAL A 129 -30.94 2.06 12.74
N ILE A 130 -30.08 3.06 12.54
CA ILE A 130 -30.45 4.49 12.67
C ILE A 130 -31.45 4.88 11.58
N TYR A 131 -31.26 4.37 10.36
CA TYR A 131 -32.22 4.54 9.28
C TYR A 131 -33.59 3.95 9.61
N GLY A 132 -33.63 2.73 10.18
CA GLY A 132 -34.88 2.10 10.61
C GLY A 132 -35.60 2.86 11.73
N ILE A 133 -34.84 3.50 12.63
CA ILE A 133 -35.42 4.37 13.67
C ILE A 133 -36.03 5.63 13.06
N LEU A 134 -35.35 6.24 12.07
CA LEU A 134 -35.78 7.47 11.42
C LEU A 134 -37.10 7.32 10.63
N ILE A 135 -37.31 6.17 9.99
CA ILE A 135 -38.53 5.89 9.20
C ILE A 135 -39.64 5.23 10.04
N GLU A 136 -39.40 5.05 11.35
CA GLU A 136 -40.32 4.31 12.22
C GLU A 136 -40.64 2.91 11.67
N ALA A 137 -39.61 2.22 11.18
CA ALA A 137 -39.75 0.94 10.50
C ALA A 137 -40.37 -0.15 11.40
N ASN A 138 -41.05 -1.12 10.78
CA ASN A 138 -41.64 -2.26 11.47
C ASN A 138 -40.62 -2.98 12.38
N LEU A 139 -41.06 -3.49 13.53
CA LEU A 139 -40.20 -4.23 14.47
C LEU A 139 -39.47 -5.42 13.83
N LEU A 140 -40.05 -6.06 12.81
CA LEU A 140 -39.42 -7.14 12.04
C LEU A 140 -38.20 -6.69 11.21
N TYR A 141 -38.07 -5.39 10.94
CA TYR A 141 -36.96 -4.83 10.16
C TYR A 141 -35.61 -5.16 10.79
N TYR A 142 -35.47 -4.95 12.11
CA TYR A 142 -34.21 -5.14 12.82
C TYR A 142 -33.67 -6.58 12.73
N PRO A 143 -34.44 -7.65 13.08
CA PRO A 143 -33.96 -9.01 12.96
C PRO A 143 -33.73 -9.44 11.51
N VAL A 144 -34.60 -9.05 10.56
CA VAL A 144 -34.43 -9.42 9.15
C VAL A 144 -33.19 -8.75 8.54
N MET A 145 -33.00 -7.45 8.77
CA MET A 145 -31.82 -6.71 8.31
C MET A 145 -30.53 -7.34 8.84
N ILE A 146 -30.47 -7.70 10.13
CA ILE A 146 -29.30 -8.37 10.71
C ILE A 146 -29.02 -9.69 10.01
N LEU A 147 -30.04 -10.51 9.75
CA LEU A 147 -29.87 -11.81 9.07
C LEU A 147 -29.46 -11.64 7.60
N VAL A 148 -29.99 -10.64 6.89
CA VAL A 148 -29.56 -10.29 5.53
C VAL A 148 -28.09 -9.87 5.54
N MET A 149 -27.68 -9.02 6.50
CA MET A 149 -26.28 -8.60 6.63
C MET A 149 -25.34 -9.77 6.92
N ILE A 150 -25.72 -10.68 7.82
CA ILE A 150 -24.95 -11.91 8.09
C ILE A 150 -24.84 -12.75 6.82
N SER A 151 -25.91 -12.89 6.06
CA SER A 151 -25.95 -13.67 4.81
C SER A 151 -25.00 -13.10 3.76
N LEU A 152 -25.01 -11.78 3.54
CA LEU A 152 -24.08 -11.10 2.63
C LEU A 152 -22.61 -11.29 3.05
N ASN A 153 -22.34 -11.21 4.36
CA ASN A 153 -21.00 -11.45 4.90
C ASN A 153 -20.53 -12.89 4.66
N ILE A 154 -21.43 -13.85 4.87
CA ILE A 154 -21.17 -15.27 4.62
C ILE A 154 -20.91 -15.53 3.14
N ILE A 155 -21.70 -14.93 2.23
CA ILE A 155 -21.51 -15.04 0.78
C ILE A 155 -20.14 -14.50 0.38
N GLY A 156 -19.81 -13.27 0.79
CA GLY A 156 -18.53 -12.65 0.49
C GLY A 156 -17.34 -13.46 1.02
N LEU A 157 -17.43 -13.94 2.27
CA LEU A 157 -16.38 -14.75 2.88
C LEU A 157 -16.23 -16.11 2.17
N SER A 158 -17.34 -16.78 1.85
CA SER A 158 -17.35 -18.04 1.10
C SER A 158 -16.66 -17.86 -0.27
N LEU A 159 -16.97 -16.78 -0.98
CA LEU A 159 -16.34 -16.47 -2.26
C LEU A 159 -14.83 -16.22 -2.10
N ALA A 160 -14.40 -15.48 -1.07
CA ALA A 160 -12.98 -15.28 -0.76
C ALA A 160 -12.24 -16.60 -0.47
N TYR A 161 -12.89 -17.56 0.19
CA TYR A 161 -12.36 -18.91 0.40
C TYR A 161 -12.26 -19.70 -0.90
N LEU A 162 -13.30 -19.66 -1.74
CA LEU A 162 -13.30 -20.33 -3.04
C LEU A 162 -12.21 -19.79 -3.96
N PHE A 163 -12.08 -18.47 -4.05
CA PHE A 163 -11.00 -17.85 -4.81
C PHE A 163 -9.64 -18.30 -4.30
N ASN A 164 -9.40 -18.36 -2.99
CA ASN A 164 -8.13 -18.87 -2.44
C ASN A 164 -7.86 -20.33 -2.79
N LEU A 165 -8.89 -21.20 -2.76
CA LEU A 165 -8.76 -22.61 -3.13
C LEU A 165 -8.46 -22.82 -4.62
N VAL A 166 -8.99 -21.94 -5.49
CA VAL A 166 -8.65 -21.92 -6.92
C VAL A 166 -7.25 -21.32 -7.13
N LEU A 167 -6.94 -20.24 -6.42
CA LEU A 167 -5.70 -19.50 -6.56
C LEU A 167 -4.48 -20.37 -6.33
N ILE A 168 -4.51 -21.19 -5.29
CA ILE A 168 -3.38 -22.06 -4.94
C ILE A 168 -3.11 -23.15 -5.99
N GLN A 169 -4.09 -23.42 -6.87
CA GLN A 169 -3.91 -24.37 -7.97
C GLN A 169 -3.21 -23.73 -9.15
N VAL A 170 -3.38 -22.42 -9.35
CA VAL A 170 -2.83 -21.65 -10.47
C VAL A 170 -1.48 -21.01 -10.12
N VAL A 171 -1.37 -20.42 -8.92
CA VAL A 171 -0.20 -19.66 -8.49
C VAL A 171 0.82 -20.60 -7.84
N PRO A 172 2.10 -20.59 -8.29
CA PRO A 172 3.15 -21.35 -7.66
C PRO A 172 3.27 -21.01 -6.18
N ALA A 173 3.32 -22.05 -5.33
CA ALA A 173 3.47 -21.95 -3.89
C ALA A 173 4.57 -20.96 -3.42
N SER A 174 5.69 -20.92 -4.15
CA SER A 174 6.82 -20.03 -3.84
C SER A 174 6.50 -18.54 -3.97
N LYS A 175 5.43 -18.16 -4.69
CA LYS A 175 5.01 -16.77 -4.94
C LYS A 175 3.69 -16.40 -4.27
N ALA A 176 3.08 -17.31 -3.51
CA ALA A 176 1.76 -17.07 -2.94
C ALA A 176 1.77 -15.86 -1.97
N ASN A 177 2.79 -15.74 -1.12
CA ASN A 177 2.95 -14.58 -0.23
C ASN A 177 3.18 -13.25 -0.98
N GLU A 178 3.86 -13.29 -2.13
CA GLU A 178 4.04 -12.11 -3.00
C GLU A 178 2.70 -11.66 -3.57
N PHE A 179 1.91 -12.62 -4.09
CA PHE A 179 0.59 -12.36 -4.64
C PHE A 179 -0.38 -11.83 -3.57
N MET A 180 -0.35 -12.35 -2.34
CA MET A 180 -1.22 -11.85 -1.27
C MET A 180 -0.92 -10.39 -0.93
N THR A 181 0.35 -10.01 -0.91
CA THR A 181 0.73 -8.61 -0.68
C THR A 181 0.19 -7.72 -1.81
N ALA A 182 0.26 -8.21 -3.05
CA ALA A 182 -0.29 -7.51 -4.21
C ALA A 182 -1.82 -7.40 -4.16
N MET A 183 -2.54 -8.43 -3.69
CA MET A 183 -3.99 -8.38 -3.51
C MET A 183 -4.42 -7.44 -2.39
N SER A 184 -3.71 -7.40 -1.26
CA SER A 184 -3.96 -6.41 -0.21
C SER A 184 -3.84 -4.99 -0.75
N VAL A 185 -2.79 -4.75 -1.54
CA VAL A 185 -2.56 -3.50 -2.24
C VAL A 185 -3.70 -3.17 -3.21
N LEU A 186 -4.07 -4.13 -4.07
CA LEU A 186 -5.12 -3.94 -5.07
C LEU A 186 -6.49 -3.70 -4.42
N SER A 187 -6.75 -4.36 -3.29
CA SER A 187 -7.93 -4.09 -2.49
C SER A 187 -7.93 -2.67 -1.92
N GLY A 188 -6.78 -2.18 -1.46
CA GLY A 188 -6.64 -0.78 -1.01
C GLY A 188 -6.91 0.20 -2.15
N ILE A 189 -6.35 -0.07 -3.35
CA ILE A 189 -6.62 0.70 -4.58
C ILE A 189 -8.12 0.71 -4.87
N PHE A 190 -8.77 -0.46 -4.85
CA PHE A 190 -10.18 -0.59 -5.16
C PHE A 190 -11.05 0.21 -4.19
N VAL A 191 -10.85 0.04 -2.89
CA VAL A 191 -11.59 0.80 -1.85
C VAL A 191 -11.42 2.30 -2.07
N TYR A 192 -10.22 2.75 -2.40
CA TYR A 192 -9.97 4.16 -2.68
C TYR A 192 -10.69 4.63 -3.96
N LEU A 193 -10.56 3.90 -5.08
CA LEU A 193 -11.22 4.23 -6.34
C LEU A 193 -12.74 4.31 -6.19
N MET A 194 -13.33 3.50 -5.30
CA MET A 194 -14.76 3.59 -4.98
C MET A 194 -15.17 4.94 -4.36
N PHE A 195 -14.33 5.55 -3.54
CA PHE A 195 -14.60 6.89 -3.01
C PHE A 195 -14.25 8.00 -4.02
N MET A 196 -13.26 7.75 -4.88
CA MET A 196 -12.71 8.75 -5.78
C MET A 196 -13.48 8.88 -7.09
N ILE A 197 -13.83 7.78 -7.76
CA ILE A 197 -14.51 7.79 -9.07
C ILE A 197 -15.79 8.63 -9.01
N PRO A 198 -16.67 8.48 -7.99
CA PRO A 198 -17.86 9.31 -7.93
C PRO A 198 -17.58 10.81 -7.78
N ASN A 199 -16.51 11.18 -7.08
CA ASN A 199 -16.06 12.57 -6.93
C ASN A 199 -15.39 13.12 -8.20
N LEU A 200 -14.92 12.26 -9.09
CA LEU A 200 -14.26 12.66 -10.34
C LEU A 200 -15.22 12.66 -11.53
N ALA A 201 -16.23 11.79 -11.51
CA ALA A 201 -17.18 11.62 -12.59
C ALA A 201 -18.33 12.65 -12.57
N ASN A 202 -18.60 13.29 -11.43
CA ASN A 202 -19.74 14.17 -11.28
C ASN A 202 -19.31 15.55 -10.78
N GLU A 203 -19.80 16.60 -11.45
CA GLU A 203 -19.72 18.00 -10.99
C GLU A 203 -20.64 18.28 -9.80
N ARG A 204 -21.63 17.39 -9.59
CA ARG A 204 -22.57 17.43 -8.48
C ARG A 204 -22.04 16.63 -7.30
N PRO A 205 -22.25 17.10 -6.05
CA PRO A 205 -21.87 16.34 -4.87
C PRO A 205 -22.54 14.95 -4.88
N LEU A 206 -21.82 13.95 -4.38
CA LEU A 206 -22.23 12.53 -4.34
C LEU A 206 -23.70 12.34 -3.90
N VAL A 207 -24.13 13.16 -2.94
CA VAL A 207 -25.48 13.16 -2.36
C VAL A 207 -26.54 13.48 -3.40
N GLU A 208 -26.32 14.47 -4.28
CA GLU A 208 -27.28 14.81 -5.33
C GLU A 208 -27.39 13.72 -6.40
N VAL A 209 -26.28 13.05 -6.72
CA VAL A 209 -26.26 11.91 -7.64
C VAL A 209 -27.03 10.73 -7.04
N LEU A 210 -26.79 10.44 -5.76
CA LEU A 210 -27.53 9.43 -5.00
C LEU A 210 -29.03 9.74 -4.97
N LEU A 211 -29.41 11.00 -4.76
CA LEU A 211 -30.81 11.44 -4.74
C LEU A 211 -31.46 11.45 -6.13
N SER A 212 -30.68 11.63 -7.20
CA SER A 212 -31.18 11.57 -8.59
C SER A 212 -31.51 10.15 -9.07
N GLY A 213 -31.17 9.13 -8.27
CA GLY A 213 -31.45 7.73 -8.55
C GLY A 213 -30.30 7.04 -9.27
N LEU A 214 -29.79 5.96 -8.66
CA LEU A 214 -28.82 5.08 -9.30
C LEU A 214 -29.52 4.06 -10.22
N PRO A 215 -28.85 3.56 -11.27
CA PRO A 215 -29.40 2.51 -12.12
C PRO A 215 -29.81 1.29 -11.28
N LEU A 216 -31.05 0.83 -11.44
CA LEU A 216 -31.51 -0.34 -10.71
C LEU A 216 -30.86 -1.61 -11.26
N PHE A 217 -30.40 -2.49 -10.36
CA PHE A 217 -29.96 -3.82 -10.75
C PHE A 217 -31.17 -4.66 -11.21
N PRO A 218 -30.96 -5.61 -12.13
CA PRO A 218 -32.00 -6.58 -12.46
C PRO A 218 -32.47 -7.37 -11.23
N ASP A 219 -33.75 -7.76 -11.22
CA ASP A 219 -34.40 -8.46 -10.09
C ASP A 219 -33.82 -9.86 -9.80
N TRP A 220 -33.02 -10.42 -10.70
CA TRP A 220 -32.38 -11.73 -10.51
C TRP A 220 -31.03 -11.67 -9.79
N VAL A 221 -30.49 -10.47 -9.54
CA VAL A 221 -29.18 -10.32 -8.90
C VAL A 221 -29.32 -10.53 -7.39
N PRO A 222 -28.47 -11.31 -6.71
CA PRO A 222 -28.60 -11.55 -5.27
C PRO A 222 -28.62 -10.31 -4.39
N VAL A 223 -27.99 -9.26 -4.89
CA VAL A 223 -27.89 -7.96 -4.25
C VAL A 223 -29.25 -7.25 -4.23
N SER A 224 -30.07 -7.39 -5.28
CA SER A 224 -31.43 -6.83 -5.32
C SER A 224 -32.40 -7.64 -4.45
N TRP A 225 -32.18 -8.94 -4.26
CA TRP A 225 -32.94 -9.71 -3.26
C TRP A 225 -32.70 -9.22 -1.84
N ALA A 226 -31.44 -8.88 -1.52
CA ALA A 226 -31.09 -8.36 -0.22
C ALA A 226 -31.70 -6.96 0.02
N SER A 227 -31.66 -6.05 -0.97
CA SER A 227 -32.28 -4.72 -0.84
C SER A 227 -33.81 -4.82 -0.72
N ALA A 228 -34.46 -5.59 -1.60
CA ALA A 228 -35.90 -5.79 -1.58
C ALA A 228 -36.38 -6.41 -0.26
N ALA A 229 -35.63 -7.38 0.30
CA ALA A 229 -35.96 -7.96 1.61
C ALA A 229 -35.96 -6.89 2.72
N VAL A 230 -34.96 -6.00 2.75
CA VAL A 230 -34.84 -4.98 3.81
C VAL A 230 -35.91 -3.90 3.67
N ILE A 231 -36.21 -3.47 2.44
CA ILE A 231 -37.18 -2.40 2.15
C ILE A 231 -38.62 -2.88 2.40
N ASN A 232 -38.98 -4.06 1.90
CA ASN A 232 -40.34 -4.60 2.04
C ASN A 232 -40.69 -4.90 3.51
N VAL A 233 -39.71 -5.28 4.34
CA VAL A 233 -39.94 -5.39 5.79
C VAL A 233 -40.07 -4.02 6.45
N ALA A 234 -39.31 -3.02 6.01
CA ALA A 234 -39.39 -1.68 6.58
C ALA A 234 -40.81 -1.10 6.45
N SER A 235 -41.45 -1.32 5.30
CA SER A 235 -42.86 -0.94 5.04
C SER A 235 -43.90 -1.88 5.66
N GLY A 236 -43.47 -2.99 6.26
CA GLY A 236 -44.37 -3.99 6.87
C GLY A 236 -45.10 -4.89 5.87
N SER A 237 -44.73 -4.88 4.59
CA SER A 237 -45.27 -5.82 3.60
C SER A 237 -44.75 -7.23 3.86
N MET A 238 -45.54 -8.26 3.49
CA MET A 238 -45.14 -9.67 3.55
C MET A 238 -44.30 -10.10 2.34
N ASP A 239 -44.18 -9.24 1.32
CA ASP A 239 -43.44 -9.50 0.08
C ASP A 239 -41.92 -9.64 0.29
N PHE A 240 -41.42 -9.37 1.51
CA PHE A 240 -40.03 -9.59 1.86
C PHE A 240 -39.61 -11.06 1.95
N LEU A 241 -40.56 -11.97 2.20
CA LEU A 241 -40.25 -13.35 2.56
C LEU A 241 -39.49 -14.09 1.45
N LEU A 242 -39.88 -13.88 0.19
CA LEU A 242 -39.25 -14.54 -0.95
C LEU A 242 -37.81 -14.03 -1.17
N PRO A 243 -37.55 -12.70 -1.30
CA PRO A 243 -36.19 -12.17 -1.38
C PRO A 243 -35.32 -12.57 -0.18
N PHE A 244 -35.89 -12.57 1.02
CA PHE A 244 -35.22 -13.01 2.25
C PHE A 244 -34.85 -14.50 2.23
N ALA A 245 -35.74 -15.37 1.78
CA ALA A 245 -35.46 -16.80 1.67
C ALA A 245 -34.39 -17.09 0.60
N LEU A 246 -34.40 -16.36 -0.53
CA LEU A 246 -33.42 -16.50 -1.59
C LEU A 246 -32.01 -16.12 -1.13
N ILE A 247 -31.84 -15.02 -0.40
CA ILE A 247 -30.52 -14.61 0.10
C ILE A 247 -29.98 -15.56 1.18
N LEU A 248 -30.85 -16.08 2.05
CA LEU A 248 -30.48 -17.12 3.02
C LEU A 248 -30.06 -18.41 2.32
N LEU A 249 -30.83 -18.84 1.33
CA LEU A 249 -30.51 -20.03 0.54
C LEU A 249 -29.16 -19.88 -0.17
N LEU A 250 -28.90 -18.71 -0.76
CA LEU A 250 -27.63 -18.44 -1.42
C LEU A 250 -26.45 -18.48 -0.44
N ALA A 251 -26.59 -17.91 0.76
CA ALA A 251 -25.58 -17.97 1.80
C ALA A 251 -25.33 -19.41 2.29
N LEU A 252 -26.38 -20.21 2.41
CA LEU A 252 -26.24 -21.63 2.75
C LEU A 252 -25.51 -22.40 1.64
N LEU A 253 -25.91 -22.21 0.38
CA LEU A 253 -25.30 -22.85 -0.79
C LEU A 253 -23.83 -22.45 -0.93
N SER A 254 -23.46 -21.18 -0.72
CA SER A 254 -22.08 -20.72 -0.82
C SER A 254 -21.18 -21.40 0.22
N VAL A 255 -21.68 -21.57 1.44
CA VAL A 255 -20.95 -22.26 2.53
C VAL A 255 -20.83 -23.75 2.26
N LEU A 256 -21.90 -24.40 1.80
CA LEU A 256 -21.88 -25.82 1.45
C LEU A 256 -20.90 -26.10 0.32
N LEU A 257 -20.93 -25.29 -0.74
CA LEU A 257 -20.03 -25.38 -1.88
C LEU A 257 -18.58 -25.20 -1.41
N THR A 258 -18.30 -24.18 -0.60
CA THR A 258 -16.96 -23.97 -0.02
C THR A 258 -16.52 -25.15 0.82
N SER A 259 -17.37 -25.65 1.73
CA SER A 259 -17.04 -26.80 2.58
C SER A 259 -16.78 -28.09 1.79
N SER A 260 -17.40 -28.27 0.63
CA SER A 260 -17.21 -29.47 -0.21
C SER A 260 -15.87 -29.46 -0.95
N LEU A 261 -15.45 -28.29 -1.48
CA LEU A 261 -14.18 -28.17 -2.22
C LEU A 261 -12.94 -28.21 -1.31
N VAL A 262 -13.10 -27.96 -0.02
CA VAL A 262 -12.02 -27.85 0.96
C VAL A 262 -11.23 -29.15 1.14
N GLU A 263 -11.87 -30.31 1.22
CA GLU A 263 -11.15 -31.56 1.55
C GLU A 263 -10.05 -31.88 0.52
N LYS A 264 -10.35 -31.63 -0.76
CA LYS A 264 -9.38 -31.81 -1.84
C LYS A 264 -8.47 -30.60 -2.01
N GLY A 265 -9.00 -29.37 -1.99
CA GLY A 265 -8.23 -28.15 -2.28
C GLY A 265 -7.31 -27.69 -1.15
N PHE A 266 -7.73 -27.88 0.10
CA PHE A 266 -7.00 -27.36 1.26
C PHE A 266 -5.72 -28.14 1.53
N ARG A 267 -5.83 -29.47 1.62
CA ARG A 267 -4.68 -30.36 1.91
C ARG A 267 -3.67 -30.35 0.77
N THR A 268 -4.14 -30.41 -0.48
CA THR A 268 -3.24 -30.34 -1.65
C THR A 268 -2.56 -28.98 -1.76
N GLY A 269 -3.28 -27.89 -1.48
CA GLY A 269 -2.72 -26.54 -1.45
C GLY A 269 -1.64 -26.40 -0.38
N TRP A 270 -1.88 -26.90 0.83
CA TRP A 270 -0.90 -26.85 1.91
C TRP A 270 0.36 -27.66 1.59
N ILE A 271 0.23 -28.89 1.10
CA ILE A 271 1.39 -29.72 0.70
C ILE A 271 2.23 -29.02 -0.37
N ARG A 272 1.61 -28.44 -1.40
CA ARG A 272 2.33 -27.71 -2.45
C ARG A 272 3.12 -26.51 -1.91
N LEU A 273 2.58 -25.84 -0.90
CA LEU A 273 3.24 -24.72 -0.20
C LEU A 273 4.40 -25.17 0.66
N SER A 274 4.22 -26.22 1.44
CA SER A 274 5.24 -26.76 2.34
C SER A 274 6.37 -27.48 1.59
N GLU A 275 6.09 -28.12 0.46
CA GLU A 275 7.10 -28.80 -0.36
C GLU A 275 7.98 -27.84 -1.18
N GLY A 276 7.75 -26.52 -1.08
CA GLY A 276 8.58 -25.52 -1.76
C GLY A 276 8.65 -25.80 -3.25
N GLY A 277 7.48 -25.95 -3.89
CA GLY A 277 7.29 -26.42 -5.26
C GLY A 277 7.97 -25.58 -6.35
N GLY A 278 9.29 -25.63 -6.42
CA GLY A 278 10.03 -25.48 -7.65
C GLY A 278 10.18 -26.86 -8.24
N LYS A 279 9.37 -27.22 -9.24
CA LYS A 279 9.83 -28.20 -10.24
C LYS A 279 11.20 -27.69 -10.66
N LYS A 280 12.28 -28.39 -10.30
CA LYS A 280 13.60 -28.16 -10.89
C LYS A 280 13.37 -28.29 -12.38
N LYS A 281 13.22 -27.17 -13.10
CA LYS A 281 13.30 -27.17 -14.55
C LYS A 281 14.59 -27.92 -14.81
N LYS A 282 14.51 -29.12 -15.40
CA LYS A 282 15.67 -29.78 -16.00
C LYS A 282 16.25 -28.69 -16.89
N LYS A 283 17.36 -28.09 -16.45
CA LYS A 283 18.02 -27.06 -17.23
C LYS A 283 18.47 -27.79 -18.48
N SER A 284 17.70 -27.64 -19.56
CA SER A 284 18.23 -27.83 -20.91
C SER A 284 19.56 -27.10 -20.92
N ALA A 285 20.61 -27.81 -21.33
CA ALA A 285 21.99 -27.36 -21.24
C ALA A 285 22.10 -25.98 -21.91
N ILE A 286 22.00 -24.93 -21.10
CA ILE A 286 22.27 -23.56 -21.53
C ILE A 286 23.73 -23.63 -21.96
N LYS A 287 23.97 -23.48 -23.27
CA LYS A 287 25.32 -23.32 -23.84
C LYS A 287 26.02 -22.30 -22.95
N LYS A 288 26.99 -22.77 -22.18
CA LYS A 288 27.84 -21.92 -21.34
C LYS A 288 28.63 -21.03 -22.29
N SER A 289 28.06 -19.88 -22.65
CA SER A 289 28.88 -18.70 -22.95
C SER A 289 29.86 -18.60 -21.78
N GLY A 290 31.15 -18.56 -22.06
CA GLY A 290 32.20 -18.45 -21.04
C GLY A 290 31.90 -17.33 -20.04
N PRO A 291 32.52 -17.36 -18.84
CA PRO A 291 32.28 -16.35 -17.83
C PRO A 291 32.66 -14.98 -18.40
N LYS A 292 31.66 -14.19 -18.79
CA LYS A 292 31.89 -12.77 -19.08
C LYS A 292 32.32 -12.13 -17.76
N LEU A 293 33.60 -11.81 -17.66
CA LEU A 293 34.19 -11.06 -16.55
C LEU A 293 33.53 -9.68 -16.55
N HIS A 294 32.49 -9.52 -15.73
CA HIS A 294 31.90 -8.20 -15.49
C HIS A 294 32.68 -7.53 -14.38
N HIS A 295 32.88 -6.22 -14.48
CA HIS A 295 33.43 -5.43 -13.38
C HIS A 295 32.61 -5.71 -12.08
N PRO A 296 33.25 -5.83 -10.91
CA PRO A 296 32.57 -6.21 -9.66
C PRO A 296 31.31 -5.38 -9.35
N VAL A 297 31.36 -4.06 -9.60
CA VAL A 297 30.23 -3.14 -9.46
C VAL A 297 29.00 -3.56 -10.28
N ILE A 298 29.22 -4.00 -11.53
CA ILE A 298 28.14 -4.44 -12.44
C ILE A 298 27.60 -5.78 -11.96
N ALA A 299 28.45 -6.69 -11.47
CA ALA A 299 28.03 -7.98 -10.96
C ALA A 299 27.16 -7.83 -9.69
N VAL A 300 27.56 -6.96 -8.75
CA VAL A 300 26.79 -6.64 -7.54
C VAL A 300 25.45 -6.01 -7.91
N GLY A 301 25.43 -5.05 -8.83
CA GLY A 301 24.17 -4.45 -9.26
C GLY A 301 23.26 -5.43 -10.01
N LYS A 302 23.80 -6.24 -10.91
CA LYS A 302 22.99 -7.26 -11.60
C LYS A 302 22.36 -8.25 -10.61
N LYS A 303 23.06 -8.59 -9.53
CA LYS A 303 22.51 -9.37 -8.41
C LYS A 303 21.33 -8.64 -7.76
N GLU A 304 21.50 -7.36 -7.45
CA GLU A 304 20.46 -6.50 -6.85
C GLU A 304 19.22 -6.41 -7.75
N TRP A 305 19.39 -6.20 -9.06
CA TRP A 305 18.31 -6.21 -10.04
C TRP A 305 17.54 -7.53 -10.04
N PHE A 306 18.25 -8.67 -10.03
CA PHE A 306 17.60 -9.97 -9.98
C PHE A 306 16.89 -10.24 -8.65
N ALA A 307 17.38 -9.71 -7.52
CA ALA A 307 16.70 -9.80 -6.24
C ALA A 307 15.35 -9.06 -6.30
N ILE A 308 15.34 -7.83 -6.79
CA ILE A 308 14.13 -7.00 -6.94
C ILE A 308 13.17 -7.62 -7.96
N LYS A 309 13.66 -8.07 -9.11
CA LYS A 309 12.83 -8.68 -10.16
C LYS A 309 12.13 -9.97 -9.68
N ARG A 310 12.75 -10.71 -8.77
CA ARG A 310 12.22 -11.99 -8.30
C ARG A 310 11.11 -11.83 -7.27
N ASP A 311 11.19 -10.81 -6.41
CA ASP A 311 10.24 -10.55 -5.33
C ASP A 311 9.28 -9.42 -5.69
N MET A 312 8.02 -9.75 -5.97
CA MET A 312 7.01 -8.74 -6.36
C MET A 312 6.73 -7.72 -5.25
N ARG A 313 7.03 -8.04 -3.98
CA ARG A 313 6.79 -7.13 -2.84
C ARG A 313 7.69 -5.90 -2.90
N GLU A 314 8.85 -5.99 -3.55
CA GLU A 314 9.75 -4.85 -3.78
C GLU A 314 9.14 -3.85 -4.77
N TRP A 315 8.39 -4.33 -5.76
CA TRP A 315 7.71 -3.47 -6.72
C TRP A 315 6.55 -2.70 -6.09
N LEU A 316 5.92 -3.28 -5.06
CA LEU A 316 4.85 -2.63 -4.32
C LEU A 316 5.33 -1.43 -3.50
N VAL A 317 6.64 -1.30 -3.23
CA VAL A 317 7.21 -0.11 -2.56
C VAL A 317 7.05 1.15 -3.42
N PHE A 318 6.92 1.00 -4.75
CA PHE A 318 6.69 2.11 -5.68
C PHE A 318 5.23 2.52 -5.80
N LEU A 319 4.31 1.77 -5.22
CA LEU A 319 2.89 2.04 -5.38
C LEU A 319 2.46 3.40 -4.81
N PRO A 320 2.91 3.83 -3.60
CA PRO A 320 2.64 5.17 -3.10
C PRO A 320 3.08 6.30 -4.04
N LEU A 321 4.14 6.07 -4.84
CA LEU A 321 4.61 7.03 -5.83
C LEU A 321 3.63 7.14 -7.00
N ILE A 322 3.10 6.03 -7.51
CA ILE A 322 2.03 6.06 -8.54
C ILE A 322 0.79 6.76 -7.99
N PHE A 323 0.42 6.46 -6.76
CA PHE A 323 -0.71 7.08 -6.08
C PHE A 323 -0.56 8.59 -5.91
N PHE A 324 0.62 9.07 -5.53
CA PHE A 324 0.86 10.50 -5.39
C PHE A 324 0.50 11.27 -6.66
N PHE A 325 0.85 10.75 -7.84
CA PHE A 325 0.50 11.38 -9.12
C PHE A 325 -0.97 11.22 -9.49
N ILE A 326 -1.54 10.02 -9.33
CA ILE A 326 -2.98 9.81 -9.59
C ILE A 326 -3.81 10.74 -8.70
N PHE A 327 -3.48 10.84 -7.42
CA PHE A 327 -4.18 11.68 -6.46
C PHE A 327 -3.94 13.17 -6.70
N GLY A 328 -2.71 13.56 -7.04
CA GLY A 328 -2.41 14.95 -7.38
C GLY A 328 -3.20 15.43 -8.59
N ILE A 329 -3.21 14.65 -9.67
CA ILE A 329 -3.93 15.00 -10.91
C ILE A 329 -5.44 14.99 -10.66
N ALA A 330 -5.95 13.99 -9.96
CA ALA A 330 -7.38 13.92 -9.70
C ALA A 330 -7.88 14.96 -8.71
N GLY A 331 -7.14 15.22 -7.63
CA GLY A 331 -7.47 16.29 -6.69
C GLY A 331 -7.49 17.65 -7.38
N PHE A 332 -6.56 17.87 -8.33
CA PHE A 332 -6.57 19.05 -9.18
C PHE A 332 -7.82 19.12 -10.07
N MET A 333 -8.21 18.02 -10.73
CA MET A 333 -9.42 17.97 -11.56
C MET A 333 -10.71 18.18 -10.75
N THR A 334 -10.81 17.63 -9.54
CA THR A 334 -11.97 17.83 -8.65
C THR A 334 -12.06 19.26 -8.10
N GLY A 335 -10.96 20.03 -8.11
CA GLY A 335 -10.93 21.42 -7.67
C GLY A 335 -11.56 22.44 -8.63
N GLY A 336 -12.21 21.98 -9.71
CA GLY A 336 -12.83 22.86 -10.71
C GLY A 336 -11.87 23.43 -11.76
N ALA A 337 -10.59 23.05 -11.71
CA ALA A 337 -9.59 23.48 -12.69
C ALA A 337 -9.66 22.63 -13.95
N SER A 338 -9.69 23.27 -15.12
CA SER A 338 -9.75 22.61 -16.41
C SER A 338 -8.37 22.10 -16.84
N LEU A 339 -8.33 21.07 -17.69
CA LEU A 339 -7.08 20.61 -18.31
C LEU A 339 -6.40 21.71 -19.14
N SER A 340 -7.16 22.68 -19.65
CA SER A 340 -6.65 23.88 -20.31
C SER A 340 -5.85 24.78 -19.38
N ASP A 341 -6.25 24.89 -18.10
CA ASP A 341 -5.54 25.72 -17.12
C ASP A 341 -4.16 25.15 -16.79
N LEU A 342 -4.00 23.82 -16.85
CA LEU A 342 -2.70 23.15 -16.72
C LEU A 342 -1.82 23.24 -17.97
N ARG A 343 -2.42 23.38 -19.15
CA ARG A 343 -1.72 23.48 -20.44
C ARG A 343 -1.35 24.91 -20.81
N GLY A 344 -2.06 25.90 -20.27
CA GLY A 344 -1.92 27.33 -20.62
C GLY A 344 -0.53 27.89 -20.30
N PRO A 345 -0.13 28.03 -19.03
CA PRO A 345 1.17 28.52 -18.65
C PRO A 345 2.18 27.36 -18.52
N ASN A 346 2.55 26.74 -19.65
CA ASN A 346 3.50 25.62 -19.67
C ASN A 346 4.84 25.96 -18.95
N GLU A 347 5.24 27.24 -19.01
CA GLU A 347 6.45 27.77 -18.37
C GLU A 347 6.38 27.75 -16.83
N ILE A 348 5.18 27.77 -16.24
CA ILE A 348 4.97 27.71 -14.79
C ILE A 348 4.62 26.28 -14.37
N SER A 349 3.77 25.59 -15.13
CA SER A 349 3.36 24.22 -14.81
C SER A 349 4.53 23.22 -14.88
N TRP A 350 5.46 23.40 -15.83
CA TRP A 350 6.60 22.49 -15.97
C TRP A 350 7.55 22.52 -14.75
N PRO A 351 8.03 23.68 -14.27
CA PRO A 351 8.77 23.78 -13.01
C PRO A 351 8.02 23.24 -11.79
N ILE A 352 6.71 23.45 -11.70
CA ILE A 352 5.96 22.91 -10.55
C ILE A 352 5.92 21.38 -10.61
N ALA A 353 5.68 20.82 -11.80
CA ALA A 353 5.67 19.36 -11.99
C ALA A 353 7.04 18.74 -11.74
N GLN A 354 8.13 19.36 -12.21
CA GLN A 354 9.50 18.88 -11.95
C GLN A 354 9.85 18.90 -10.45
N ALA A 355 9.43 19.95 -9.72
CA ALA A 355 9.58 20.02 -8.28
C ALA A 355 8.79 18.90 -7.57
N ALA A 356 7.57 18.63 -8.03
CA ALA A 356 6.77 17.50 -7.53
C ALA A 356 7.48 16.16 -7.80
N PHE A 357 8.02 15.91 -9.00
CA PHE A 357 8.77 14.70 -9.32
C PHE A 357 9.99 14.51 -8.41
N LEU A 358 10.79 15.56 -8.18
CA LEU A 358 11.94 15.51 -7.27
C LEU A 358 11.53 15.25 -5.82
N PHE A 359 10.47 15.92 -5.36
CA PHE A 359 9.92 15.75 -4.02
C PHE A 359 9.43 14.31 -3.79
N THR A 360 8.64 13.78 -4.73
CA THR A 360 8.17 12.39 -4.70
C THR A 360 9.36 11.42 -4.68
N PHE A 361 10.38 11.67 -5.51
CA PHE A 361 11.58 10.84 -5.49
C PHE A 361 12.25 10.81 -4.11
N ALA A 362 12.42 11.97 -3.46
CA ALA A 362 13.07 12.06 -2.17
C ALA A 362 12.36 11.27 -1.07
N ILE A 363 11.03 11.28 -1.07
CA ILE A 363 10.21 10.55 -0.09
C ILE A 363 10.40 9.03 -0.24
N PHE A 364 10.40 8.52 -1.49
CA PHE A 364 10.34 7.07 -1.73
C PHE A 364 11.70 6.42 -1.94
N ASN A 365 12.59 7.07 -2.67
CA ASN A 365 13.84 6.45 -3.12
C ASN A 365 14.83 6.21 -1.96
N GLY A 366 14.90 7.13 -0.99
CA GLY A 366 15.77 6.98 0.17
C GLY A 366 15.51 5.65 0.90
N GLN A 367 14.24 5.26 1.02
CA GLN A 367 13.83 4.01 1.67
C GLN A 367 14.24 2.78 0.88
N LEU A 368 14.16 2.82 -0.45
CA LEU A 368 14.57 1.72 -1.33
C LEU A 368 16.08 1.48 -1.29
N ALA A 369 16.86 2.56 -1.38
CA ALA A 369 18.31 2.48 -1.29
C ALA A 369 18.75 1.94 0.08
N ALA A 370 18.12 2.43 1.16
CA ALA A 370 18.37 1.94 2.51
C ALA A 370 17.99 0.46 2.70
N SER A 371 16.89 0.03 2.08
CA SER A 371 16.40 -1.35 2.17
C SER A 371 17.32 -2.37 1.46
N SER A 372 18.19 -1.93 0.55
CA SER A 372 19.10 -2.82 -0.21
C SER A 372 20.06 -3.62 0.68
N ILE A 373 20.32 -3.13 1.89
CA ILE A 373 21.18 -3.78 2.87
C ILE A 373 20.37 -4.78 3.69
N ALA A 374 19.20 -4.36 4.17
CA ALA A 374 18.28 -5.22 4.90
C ALA A 374 17.84 -6.44 4.06
N ARG A 375 17.65 -6.28 2.74
CA ARG A 375 17.27 -7.37 1.82
C ARG A 375 18.22 -8.57 1.85
N GLU A 376 19.49 -8.34 2.15
CA GLU A 376 20.54 -9.35 2.05
C GLU A 376 20.97 -9.89 3.41
N ALA A 377 20.24 -9.58 4.47
CA ALA A 377 20.62 -9.90 5.85
C ALA A 377 20.96 -11.38 6.05
N SER A 378 20.17 -12.29 5.47
CA SER A 378 20.41 -13.74 5.55
C SER A 378 21.66 -14.22 4.80
N SER A 379 22.13 -13.46 3.82
CA SER A 379 23.27 -13.76 2.95
C SER A 379 24.47 -12.83 3.16
N LEU A 380 24.44 -11.99 4.20
CA LEU A 380 25.47 -10.98 4.43
C LEU A 380 26.86 -11.60 4.58
N TRP A 381 26.94 -12.79 5.18
CA TRP A 381 28.18 -13.55 5.34
C TRP A 381 28.87 -13.83 3.99
N VAL A 382 28.11 -14.07 2.91
CA VAL A 382 28.66 -14.30 1.57
C VAL A 382 29.39 -13.06 1.08
N LEU A 383 28.82 -11.87 1.28
CA LEU A 383 29.46 -10.62 0.88
C LEU A 383 30.74 -10.33 1.69
N ARG A 384 30.82 -10.81 2.93
CA ARG A 384 32.01 -10.63 3.79
C ARG A 384 33.18 -11.55 3.41
N VAL A 385 32.91 -12.71 2.82
CA VAL A 385 33.93 -13.68 2.42
C VAL A 385 34.48 -13.37 1.02
N LEU A 386 33.74 -12.64 0.20
CA LEU A 386 34.18 -12.28 -1.15
C LEU A 386 35.32 -11.25 -1.10
N PRO A 387 36.34 -11.36 -1.97
CA PRO A 387 37.44 -10.40 -2.07
C PRO A 387 36.98 -9.13 -2.81
N LEU A 388 35.99 -8.44 -2.25
CA LEU A 388 35.41 -7.21 -2.80
C LEU A 388 35.69 -6.05 -1.84
N SER A 389 36.19 -4.94 -2.37
CA SER A 389 36.26 -3.70 -1.62
C SER A 389 34.84 -3.18 -1.31
N GLY A 390 34.67 -2.53 -0.17
CA GLY A 390 33.42 -1.88 0.21
C GLY A 390 32.95 -0.84 -0.81
N GLU A 391 33.87 -0.24 -1.57
CA GLU A 391 33.56 0.69 -2.66
C GLU A 391 32.84 -0.03 -3.81
N ASN A 392 33.35 -1.18 -4.23
CA ASN A 392 32.72 -2.00 -5.28
C ASN A 392 31.31 -2.44 -4.88
N ILE A 393 31.10 -2.73 -3.60
CA ILE A 393 29.77 -3.09 -3.05
C ILE A 393 28.86 -1.86 -3.01
N ALA A 394 29.34 -0.73 -2.48
CA ALA A 394 28.56 0.49 -2.33
C ALA A 394 28.11 1.06 -3.69
N PHE A 395 29.05 1.26 -4.62
CA PHE A 395 28.71 1.73 -5.97
C PHE A 395 27.82 0.73 -6.70
N GLY A 396 28.07 -0.58 -6.54
CA GLY A 396 27.28 -1.65 -7.14
C GLY A 396 25.82 -1.65 -6.69
N LYS A 397 25.55 -1.33 -5.42
CA LYS A 397 24.20 -1.17 -4.88
C LYS A 397 23.58 0.16 -5.29
N LEU A 398 24.37 1.24 -5.27
CA LEU A 398 23.90 2.59 -5.56
C LEU A 398 23.26 2.69 -6.94
N TRP A 399 23.96 2.25 -8.00
CA TRP A 399 23.47 2.47 -9.37
C TRP A 399 22.14 1.78 -9.65
N ILE A 400 21.88 0.59 -9.07
CA ILE A 400 20.58 -0.07 -9.20
C ILE A 400 19.52 0.59 -8.33
N SER A 401 19.86 0.92 -7.09
CA SER A 401 18.93 1.60 -6.19
C SER A 401 18.50 2.96 -6.70
N TRP A 402 19.35 3.63 -7.49
CA TRP A 402 19.04 4.88 -8.18
C TRP A 402 18.32 4.67 -9.51
N LEU A 403 18.79 3.74 -10.35
CA LEU A 403 18.29 3.57 -11.72
C LEU A 403 16.83 3.10 -11.76
N ILE A 404 16.42 2.17 -10.88
CA ILE A 404 15.05 1.63 -10.91
C ILE A 404 14.01 2.74 -10.60
N PRO A 405 14.14 3.49 -9.48
CA PRO A 405 13.18 4.52 -9.15
C PRO A 405 13.24 5.70 -10.14
N PHE A 406 14.45 6.02 -10.64
CA PHE A 406 14.63 7.03 -11.67
C PHE A 406 13.90 6.64 -12.96
N ALA A 407 14.08 5.42 -13.46
CA ALA A 407 13.43 4.93 -14.68
C ALA A 407 11.90 4.91 -14.55
N LEU A 408 11.37 4.52 -13.38
CA LEU A 408 9.93 4.55 -13.14
C LEU A 408 9.40 5.99 -13.17
N LEU A 409 10.10 6.93 -12.52
CA LEU A 409 9.71 8.33 -12.56
C LEU A 409 9.86 8.95 -13.95
N THR A 410 10.85 8.57 -14.75
CA THR A 410 10.95 9.07 -16.13
C THR A 410 9.78 8.58 -16.98
N VAL A 411 9.30 7.35 -16.78
CA VAL A 411 8.11 6.86 -17.48
C VAL A 411 6.87 7.67 -17.08
N LEU A 412 6.70 7.95 -15.79
CA LEU A 412 5.59 8.80 -15.32
C LEU A 412 5.70 10.25 -15.79
N GLU A 413 6.91 10.81 -15.78
CA GLU A 413 7.18 12.15 -16.32
C GLU A 413 6.85 12.23 -17.81
N VAL A 414 7.22 11.24 -18.60
CA VAL A 414 6.87 11.17 -20.03
C VAL A 414 5.36 11.06 -20.22
N ALA A 415 4.67 10.25 -19.42
CA ALA A 415 3.21 10.14 -19.48
C ALA A 415 2.54 11.49 -19.14
N VAL A 416 2.90 12.10 -18.01
CA VAL A 416 2.34 13.39 -17.56
C VAL A 416 2.69 14.50 -18.53
N GLY A 417 3.93 14.58 -19.00
CA GLY A 417 4.36 15.59 -19.96
C GLY A 417 3.68 15.45 -21.32
N ALA A 418 3.39 14.22 -21.76
CA ALA A 418 2.59 14.00 -22.96
C ALA A 418 1.14 14.49 -22.78
N PHE A 419 0.55 14.29 -21.59
CA PHE A 419 -0.77 14.85 -21.26
C PHE A 419 -0.78 16.38 -21.18
N LEU A 420 0.31 16.99 -20.70
CA LEU A 420 0.46 18.44 -20.53
C LEU A 420 1.01 19.16 -21.78
N GLY A 421 1.47 18.43 -22.80
CA GLY A 421 1.97 19.02 -24.06
C GLY A 421 3.38 19.60 -23.96
N TRP A 422 4.27 19.00 -23.16
CA TRP A 422 5.64 19.47 -22.99
C TRP A 422 6.50 19.31 -24.24
N THR A 423 7.46 20.23 -24.42
CA THR A 423 8.40 20.20 -25.54
C THR A 423 9.50 19.16 -25.31
N ILE A 424 10.14 18.68 -26.40
CA ILE A 424 11.25 17.72 -26.33
C ILE A 424 12.41 18.24 -25.47
N LEU A 425 12.66 19.55 -25.53
CA LEU A 425 13.73 20.20 -24.76
C LEU A 425 13.40 20.20 -23.25
N GLN A 426 12.16 20.48 -22.87
CA GLN A 426 11.69 20.37 -21.48
C GLN A 426 11.84 18.95 -20.93
N PHE A 427 11.57 17.92 -21.74
CA PHE A 427 11.85 16.54 -21.34
C PHE A 427 13.34 16.27 -21.14
N ALA A 428 14.18 16.69 -22.09
CA ALA A 428 15.62 16.44 -22.02
C ALA A 428 16.24 17.10 -20.78
N ILE A 429 15.88 18.35 -20.50
CA ILE A 429 16.38 19.09 -19.32
C ILE A 429 15.82 18.47 -18.03
N GLY A 430 14.52 18.18 -17.97
CA GLY A 430 13.87 17.59 -16.79
C GLY A 430 14.52 16.26 -16.40
N ILE A 431 14.69 15.37 -17.37
CA ILE A 431 15.32 14.06 -17.18
C ILE A 431 16.79 14.20 -16.75
N ALA A 432 17.57 15.08 -17.39
CA ALA A 432 18.99 15.26 -17.08
C ALA A 432 19.20 15.84 -15.67
N MET A 433 18.45 16.88 -15.33
CA MET A 433 18.51 17.51 -14.01
C MET A 433 18.08 16.52 -12.93
N LYS A 434 16.95 15.84 -13.13
CA LYS A 434 16.47 14.80 -12.22
C LYS A 434 17.52 13.71 -12.06
N ALA A 435 18.15 13.24 -13.14
CA ALA A 435 19.19 12.22 -13.07
C ALA A 435 20.31 12.61 -12.10
N VAL A 436 20.78 13.86 -12.14
CA VAL A 436 21.87 14.34 -11.28
C VAL A 436 21.43 14.47 -9.82
N ILE A 437 20.32 15.15 -9.54
CA ILE A 437 19.86 15.42 -8.16
C ILE A 437 19.48 14.10 -7.45
N THR A 438 18.89 13.16 -8.17
CA THR A 438 18.39 11.92 -7.56
C THR A 438 19.50 10.96 -7.10
N VAL A 439 20.71 11.06 -7.64
CA VAL A 439 21.85 10.23 -7.19
C VAL A 439 22.22 10.56 -5.74
N GLY A 440 22.19 11.84 -5.34
CA GLY A 440 22.52 12.27 -3.98
C GLY A 440 21.59 11.66 -2.92
N ILE A 441 20.28 11.71 -3.17
CA ILE A 441 19.25 11.10 -2.30
C ILE A 441 19.48 9.58 -2.17
N SER A 442 19.77 8.92 -3.29
CA SER A 442 20.03 7.47 -3.31
C SER A 442 21.24 7.10 -2.45
N ALA A 443 22.31 7.92 -2.51
CA ALA A 443 23.50 7.71 -1.69
C ALA A 443 23.22 7.89 -0.19
N ILE A 444 22.46 8.92 0.18
CA ILE A 444 22.01 9.16 1.58
C ILE A 444 21.21 7.95 2.10
N GLY A 445 20.28 7.46 1.29
CA GLY A 445 19.52 6.25 1.60
C GLY A 445 20.41 5.05 1.84
N LEU A 446 21.33 4.76 0.92
CA LEU A 446 22.27 3.65 1.05
C LEU A 446 23.10 3.75 2.34
N TRP A 447 23.64 4.92 2.65
CA TRP A 447 24.46 5.14 3.85
C TRP A 447 23.69 4.91 5.13
N LEU A 448 22.49 5.47 5.26
CA LEU A 448 21.65 5.27 6.45
C LEU A 448 21.18 3.81 6.57
N GLY A 449 21.02 3.11 5.44
CA GLY A 449 20.85 1.67 5.42
C GLY A 449 22.02 0.91 6.06
N THR A 450 23.28 1.37 5.90
CA THR A 450 24.45 0.73 6.54
C THR A 450 24.48 0.94 8.06
N ILE A 451 23.74 1.92 8.58
CA ILE A 451 23.70 2.26 10.00
C ILE A 451 22.53 1.59 10.71
N GLY A 452 21.38 1.49 10.05
CA GLY A 452 20.10 1.15 10.69
C GLY A 452 19.30 0.05 10.01
N ALA A 453 19.91 -0.83 9.22
CA ALA A 453 19.20 -1.91 8.56
C ALA A 453 18.52 -2.86 9.57
N LYS A 454 17.28 -3.22 9.24
CA LYS A 454 16.43 -4.14 10.00
C LYS A 454 15.85 -5.18 9.05
N TYR A 455 16.01 -6.46 9.35
CA TYR A 455 15.44 -7.53 8.56
C TYR A 455 14.13 -8.00 9.17
N ASN A 456 13.04 -7.83 8.40
CA ASN A 456 11.72 -8.31 8.77
C ASN A 456 11.10 -9.09 7.59
N PRO A 457 11.08 -10.44 7.64
CA PRO A 457 10.53 -11.26 6.56
C PRO A 457 9.00 -11.16 6.45
N ALA A 458 8.30 -10.89 7.56
CA ALA A 458 6.85 -10.79 7.59
C ALA A 458 6.33 -9.44 7.09
N ASN A 459 7.09 -8.36 7.29
CA ASN A 459 6.80 -7.04 6.72
C ASN A 459 8.03 -6.47 5.98
N PRO A 460 8.16 -6.77 4.66
CA PRO A 460 9.27 -6.32 3.83
C PRO A 460 9.43 -4.80 3.71
N GLN A 461 8.39 -4.01 4.02
CA GLN A 461 8.48 -2.55 3.98
C GLN A 461 9.19 -1.98 5.23
N ASN A 462 9.17 -2.71 6.35
CA ASN A 462 9.77 -2.28 7.60
C ASN A 462 11.24 -2.75 7.71
N ARG A 463 12.11 -2.12 6.92
CA ARG A 463 13.52 -2.52 6.76
C ARG A 463 14.56 -1.59 7.39
N LEU A 464 14.10 -0.54 8.05
CA LEU A 464 14.93 0.39 8.79
C LEU A 464 14.45 0.46 10.23
N ARG A 465 15.38 0.73 11.15
CA ARG A 465 15.02 1.16 12.49
C ARG A 465 14.27 2.49 12.42
N PHE A 466 13.30 2.69 13.30
CA PHE A 466 12.46 3.89 13.30
C PHE A 466 13.30 5.19 13.38
N GLY A 467 14.28 5.24 14.28
CA GLY A 467 15.18 6.40 14.41
C GLY A 467 15.99 6.68 13.15
N THR A 468 16.50 5.65 12.47
CA THR A 468 17.25 5.83 11.22
C THR A 468 16.35 6.19 10.04
N ALA A 469 15.10 5.70 10.01
CA ALA A 469 14.11 6.12 9.03
C ALA A 469 13.74 7.61 9.20
N PHE A 470 13.64 8.09 10.45
CA PHE A 470 13.41 9.50 10.74
C PHE A 470 14.60 10.39 10.35
N ILE A 471 15.83 9.96 10.64
CA ILE A 471 17.05 10.65 10.17
C ILE A 471 17.12 10.66 8.64
N LEU A 472 16.76 9.56 7.98
CA LEU A 472 16.69 9.48 6.52
C LEU A 472 15.71 10.48 5.93
N PHE A 473 14.53 10.60 6.54
CA PHE A 473 13.55 11.60 6.17
C PHE A 473 14.20 12.99 6.26
N ILE A 474 14.64 13.42 7.44
CA ILE A 474 15.26 14.75 7.65
C ILE A 474 16.43 15.02 6.69
N ALA A 475 17.36 14.07 6.56
CA ALA A 475 18.52 14.23 5.68
C ALA A 475 18.14 14.38 4.20
N SER A 476 17.08 13.67 3.77
CA SER A 476 16.57 13.79 2.40
C SER A 476 15.92 15.16 2.15
N TYR A 477 15.23 15.75 3.15
CA TYR A 477 14.68 17.12 3.03
C TYR A 477 15.77 18.19 3.04
N ILE A 478 16.78 18.05 3.91
CA ILE A 478 17.91 18.99 3.92
C ILE A 478 18.64 18.95 2.57
N TYR A 479 18.87 17.76 2.03
CA TYR A 479 19.47 17.62 0.70
C TYR A 479 18.60 18.24 -0.40
N LEU A 480 17.28 18.00 -0.38
CA LEU A 480 16.36 18.64 -1.33
C LEU A 480 16.37 20.16 -1.21
N PHE A 481 16.43 20.70 0.00
CA PHE A 481 16.50 22.14 0.23
C PHE A 481 17.79 22.73 -0.34
N LEU A 482 18.93 22.04 -0.20
CA LEU A 482 20.18 22.44 -0.84
C LEU A 482 20.10 22.31 -2.37
N ALA A 483 19.44 21.28 -2.88
CA ALA A 483 19.21 21.07 -4.31
C ALA A 483 18.18 22.06 -4.90
N LEU A 484 17.40 22.75 -4.08
CA LEU A 484 16.43 23.77 -4.49
C LEU A 484 17.14 25.01 -5.07
N ILE A 485 18.33 25.34 -4.57
CA ILE A 485 19.11 26.49 -5.05
C ILE A 485 19.45 26.36 -6.55
N PRO A 486 20.17 25.30 -7.00
CA PRO A 486 20.45 25.14 -8.42
C PRO A 486 19.19 24.89 -9.25
N TYR A 487 18.16 24.26 -8.66
CA TYR A 487 16.87 24.04 -9.30
C TYR A 487 16.18 25.35 -9.70
N VAL A 488 16.08 26.31 -8.77
CA VAL A 488 15.47 27.62 -9.02
C VAL A 488 16.23 28.38 -10.10
N LEU A 489 17.56 28.42 -10.01
CA LEU A 489 18.40 29.14 -10.97
C LEU A 489 18.26 28.59 -12.39
N LEU A 490 18.13 27.27 -12.55
CA LEU A 490 18.05 26.63 -13.86
C LEU A 490 16.63 26.67 -14.46
N ILE A 491 15.62 26.32 -13.67
CA ILE A 491 14.30 25.91 -14.21
C ILE A 491 13.21 26.96 -14.00
N VAL A 492 13.20 27.67 -12.88
CA VAL A 492 12.09 28.57 -12.53
C VAL A 492 12.17 29.85 -13.38
N PRO A 493 11.09 30.26 -14.08
CA PRO A 493 11.07 31.48 -14.87
C PRO A 493 11.13 32.73 -13.99
N VAL A 494 11.68 33.83 -14.53
CA VAL A 494 11.80 35.10 -13.80
C VAL A 494 10.42 35.74 -13.56
N ASP A 495 9.45 35.46 -14.42
CA ASP A 495 8.08 35.97 -14.31
C ASP A 495 7.34 35.43 -13.08
N ALA A 496 7.84 34.36 -12.45
CA ALA A 496 7.30 33.81 -11.21
C ALA A 496 7.53 34.72 -9.99
N ILE A 497 8.35 35.78 -10.11
CA ILE A 497 8.64 36.71 -8.99
C ILE A 497 7.36 37.36 -8.47
N GLY A 498 6.44 37.79 -9.36
CA GLY A 498 5.20 38.47 -8.94
C GLY A 498 4.32 37.56 -8.08
N PHE A 499 4.06 36.33 -8.56
CA PHE A 499 3.28 35.33 -7.81
C PHE A 499 3.91 34.96 -6.45
N LEU A 500 5.25 34.86 -6.39
CA LEU A 500 5.94 34.56 -5.14
C LEU A 500 5.91 35.73 -4.14
N GLN A 501 5.83 36.97 -4.61
CA GLN A 501 5.67 38.15 -3.76
C GLN A 501 4.27 38.19 -3.12
N ASP A 502 3.23 37.77 -3.84
CA ASP A 502 1.88 37.64 -3.29
C ASP A 502 1.83 36.59 -2.17
N ILE A 503 2.49 35.43 -2.36
CA ILE A 503 2.60 34.39 -1.33
C ILE A 503 3.32 34.88 -0.08
N ILE A 504 4.36 35.70 -0.23
CA ILE A 504 5.11 36.28 0.90
C ILE A 504 4.21 37.23 1.71
N GLN A 505 3.28 37.94 1.07
CA GLN A 505 2.36 38.84 1.75
C GLN A 505 1.23 38.08 2.47
N ASP A 506 0.76 36.97 1.90
CA ASP A 506 -0.35 36.20 2.46
C ASP A 506 0.08 35.15 3.51
N THR A 507 1.35 34.72 3.51
CA THR A 507 1.78 33.55 4.30
C THR A 507 2.99 33.84 5.20
N ASP A 508 2.75 34.07 6.48
CA ASP A 508 3.80 34.15 7.50
C ASP A 508 4.37 32.76 7.87
N GLY A 509 5.68 32.69 8.14
CA GLY A 509 6.37 31.50 8.67
C GLY A 509 7.36 30.83 7.70
N PHE A 510 7.53 29.51 7.83
CA PHE A 510 8.54 28.75 7.07
C PHE A 510 8.34 28.81 5.54
N ILE A 511 7.10 28.89 5.08
CA ILE A 511 6.77 28.98 3.65
C ILE A 511 7.20 30.35 3.09
N GLY A 512 6.90 31.45 3.79
CA GLY A 512 7.37 32.79 3.43
C GLY A 512 8.90 32.90 3.44
N ALA A 513 9.58 32.24 4.39
CA ALA A 513 11.03 32.17 4.42
C ALA A 513 11.60 31.45 3.17
N ILE A 514 11.02 30.33 2.74
CA ILE A 514 11.42 29.68 1.49
C ILE A 514 11.14 30.58 0.29
N ALA A 515 9.96 31.19 0.22
CA ALA A 515 9.57 32.05 -0.89
C ALA A 515 10.52 33.25 -1.04
N SER A 516 10.94 33.89 0.05
CA SER A 516 11.93 34.98 0.01
C SER A 516 13.30 34.53 -0.50
N VAL A 517 13.77 33.32 -0.12
CA VAL A 517 14.99 32.73 -0.69
C VAL A 517 14.82 32.47 -2.20
N VAL A 518 13.65 31.99 -2.64
CA VAL A 518 13.40 31.79 -4.07
C VAL A 518 13.38 33.13 -4.83
N VAL A 519 12.72 34.17 -4.31
CA VAL A 519 12.68 35.50 -4.93
C VAL A 519 14.07 36.12 -5.03
N THR A 520 14.91 35.99 -3.99
CA THR A 520 16.30 36.47 -4.04
C THR A 520 17.15 35.73 -5.09
N LEU A 521 16.97 34.42 -5.23
CA LEU A 521 17.66 33.67 -6.29
C LEU A 521 17.16 34.06 -7.69
N LEU A 522 15.87 34.32 -7.84
CA LEU A 522 15.29 34.78 -9.10
C LEU A 522 15.72 36.20 -9.46
N SER A 523 15.92 37.09 -8.49
CA SER A 523 16.44 38.43 -8.76
C SER A 523 17.88 38.40 -9.27
N TRP A 524 18.72 37.47 -8.76
CA TRP A 524 20.06 37.22 -9.30
C TRP A 524 20.00 36.70 -10.74
N LYS A 525 19.06 35.79 -11.02
CA LYS A 525 18.81 35.29 -12.38
C LYS A 525 18.34 36.39 -13.32
N ALA A 526 17.46 37.29 -12.86
CA ALA A 526 17.02 38.45 -13.62
C ALA A 526 18.17 39.40 -13.97
N SER A 527 19.13 39.53 -13.05
CA SER A 527 20.27 40.44 -13.20
C SER A 527 21.32 39.91 -14.19
N SER A 528 21.54 38.58 -14.22
CA SER A 528 22.51 37.97 -15.14
C SER A 528 22.13 36.53 -15.52
N PRO A 529 21.29 36.33 -16.56
CA PRO A 529 20.75 35.00 -16.90
C PRO A 529 21.82 33.94 -17.22
N LEU A 530 22.87 34.31 -17.96
CA LEU A 530 23.94 33.39 -18.38
C LEU A 530 24.81 32.94 -17.21
N ILE A 531 25.21 33.87 -16.34
CA ILE A 531 26.07 33.59 -15.18
C ILE A 531 25.29 32.76 -14.16
N ALA A 532 24.04 33.12 -13.90
CA ALA A 532 23.15 32.37 -13.02
C ALA A 532 22.91 30.93 -13.52
N GLY A 533 22.76 30.72 -14.82
CA GLY A 533 22.61 29.39 -15.42
C GLY A 533 23.85 28.51 -15.26
N ILE A 534 25.05 29.05 -15.55
CA ILE A 534 26.32 28.32 -15.37
C ILE A 534 26.58 28.02 -13.89
N ALA A 535 26.34 29.00 -13.01
CA ALA A 535 26.46 28.83 -11.56
C ALA A 535 25.47 27.76 -11.06
N GLY A 536 24.23 27.79 -11.52
CA GLY A 536 23.21 26.78 -11.18
C GLY A 536 23.61 25.37 -11.61
N GLY A 537 24.08 25.21 -12.86
CA GLY A 537 24.52 23.92 -13.39
C GLY A 537 25.76 23.36 -12.66
N THR A 538 26.75 24.21 -12.37
CA THR A 538 27.96 23.81 -11.64
C THR A 538 27.63 23.47 -10.18
N LEU A 539 26.81 24.28 -9.49
CA LEU A 539 26.33 23.98 -8.14
C LEU A 539 25.54 22.66 -8.10
N MET A 540 24.68 22.40 -9.09
CA MET A 540 23.93 21.15 -9.17
C MET A 540 24.87 19.94 -9.18
N LEU A 541 25.90 19.97 -10.03
CA LEU A 541 26.90 18.90 -10.14
C LEU A 541 27.71 18.76 -8.86
N VAL A 542 28.22 19.87 -8.30
CA VAL A 542 29.06 19.86 -7.10
C VAL A 542 28.27 19.35 -5.89
N ILE A 543 27.07 19.87 -5.65
CA ILE A 543 26.23 19.46 -4.51
C ILE A 543 25.82 18.00 -4.70
N SER A 544 25.27 17.62 -5.86
CA SER A 544 24.67 16.29 -6.02
C SER A 544 25.71 15.19 -6.15
N LEU A 545 26.71 15.34 -7.03
CA LEU A 545 27.76 14.34 -7.21
C LEU A 545 28.74 14.35 -6.04
N GLY A 546 29.04 15.52 -5.47
CA GLY A 546 29.89 15.64 -4.29
C GLY A 546 29.29 14.95 -3.06
N VAL A 547 28.00 15.23 -2.76
CA VAL A 547 27.27 14.53 -1.69
C VAL A 547 27.18 13.03 -2.00
N ALA A 548 26.83 12.65 -3.22
CA ALA A 548 26.75 11.24 -3.61
C ALA A 548 28.08 10.51 -3.39
N TYR A 549 29.19 11.09 -3.84
CA TYR A 549 30.52 10.50 -3.69
C TYR A 549 30.93 10.37 -2.23
N MET A 550 30.83 11.45 -1.46
CA MET A 550 31.20 11.49 -0.03
C MET A 550 30.40 10.46 0.79
N VAL A 551 29.09 10.40 0.57
CA VAL A 551 28.18 9.51 1.30
C VAL A 551 28.35 8.05 0.84
N THR A 552 28.63 7.81 -0.43
CA THR A 552 28.94 6.46 -0.94
C THR A 552 30.26 5.94 -0.38
N ILE A 553 31.29 6.79 -0.24
CA ILE A 553 32.54 6.42 0.44
C ILE A 553 32.30 6.15 1.93
N ALA A 554 31.47 6.96 2.59
CA ALA A 554 31.10 6.70 3.98
C ALA A 554 30.42 5.33 4.13
N SER A 555 29.59 4.95 3.16
CA SER A 555 28.97 3.62 3.07
C SER A 555 30.02 2.53 2.83
N ALA A 556 30.96 2.74 1.91
CA ALA A 556 32.04 1.81 1.61
C ALA A 556 32.93 1.51 2.84
N ARG A 557 33.28 2.55 3.61
CA ARG A 557 34.01 2.41 4.88
C ARG A 557 33.23 1.57 5.90
N LYS A 558 31.90 1.69 5.94
CA LYS A 558 31.04 0.86 6.78
C LYS A 558 30.98 -0.58 6.29
N PHE A 559 30.89 -0.83 4.99
CA PHE A 559 30.96 -2.19 4.44
C PHE A 559 32.27 -2.89 4.83
N ASN A 560 33.41 -2.19 4.74
CA ASN A 560 34.71 -2.74 5.14
C ASN A 560 34.80 -3.05 6.65
N LYS A 561 34.16 -2.23 7.50
CA LYS A 561 34.12 -2.45 8.96
C LYS A 561 33.16 -3.55 9.39
N GLY A 562 32.27 -3.99 8.49
CA GLY A 562 31.15 -4.87 8.82
C GLY A 562 29.90 -4.09 9.23
N ILE A 563 28.74 -4.63 8.83
CA ILE A 563 27.41 -4.04 9.09
C ILE A 563 26.63 -4.94 10.05
N GLU A 564 26.05 -4.35 11.09
CA GLU A 564 25.10 -5.01 11.97
C GLU A 564 23.67 -4.84 11.43
N ILE A 565 22.92 -5.94 11.37
CA ILE A 565 21.52 -5.93 10.92
C ILE A 565 20.66 -6.52 12.04
N GLU A 566 19.62 -5.78 12.45
CA GLU A 566 18.67 -6.27 13.44
C GLU A 566 17.75 -7.33 12.81
N MET A 567 17.81 -8.57 13.30
CA MET A 567 16.96 -9.67 12.83
C MET A 567 15.69 -9.74 13.68
N VAL A 568 14.53 -9.46 13.08
CA VAL A 568 13.23 -9.70 13.74
C VAL A 568 12.90 -11.18 13.60
N GLN A 569 13.04 -11.95 14.68
CA GLN A 569 12.54 -13.32 14.75
C GLN A 569 11.02 -13.30 14.94
N GLU A 570 10.30 -14.19 14.23
CA GLU A 570 8.84 -14.35 14.36
C GLU A 570 8.41 -14.80 15.77
N THR A 571 9.33 -15.37 16.55
CA THR A 571 9.14 -15.73 17.94
C THR A 571 9.36 -14.53 18.85
N ASN A 572 8.28 -13.80 19.11
CA ASN A 572 8.16 -12.88 20.23
C ASN A 572 8.12 -13.62 21.59
N THR A 573 8.83 -14.73 21.74
CA THR A 573 9.17 -15.26 23.05
C THR A 573 10.39 -14.48 23.52
N LYS A 574 10.17 -13.42 24.29
CA LYS A 574 11.21 -12.98 25.23
C LYS A 574 11.63 -14.22 26.00
N SER A 575 12.86 -14.70 25.77
CA SER A 575 13.50 -15.65 26.67
C SER A 575 13.30 -15.14 28.09
N LEU A 576 12.58 -15.91 28.90
CA LEU A 576 12.38 -15.65 30.34
C LEU A 576 13.72 -15.67 31.10
N PHE A 577 14.81 -16.10 30.47
CA PHE A 577 16.17 -15.93 30.97
C PHE A 577 16.80 -14.69 30.37
N LYS A 578 16.68 -13.60 31.14
CA LYS A 578 17.51 -12.41 31.04
C LYS A 578 18.95 -12.79 31.42
N ASN A 579 19.71 -13.36 30.47
CA ASN A 579 21.14 -13.58 30.67
C ASN A 579 21.97 -12.64 29.79
N LYS A 580 22.82 -11.90 30.52
CA LYS A 580 24.00 -11.10 30.16
C LYS A 580 24.24 -10.79 28.68
N LYS A 581 24.49 -9.50 28.43
CA LYS A 581 25.24 -8.91 27.30
C LYS A 581 25.67 -9.97 26.28
N SER A 582 24.93 -10.05 25.17
CA SER A 582 25.42 -10.69 23.95
C SER A 582 26.78 -10.07 23.64
N GLY A 583 27.84 -10.82 23.92
CA GLY A 583 29.18 -10.47 23.51
C GLY A 583 29.20 -10.28 22.00
N SER A 584 30.02 -9.31 21.59
CA SER A 584 30.65 -9.30 20.28
C SER A 584 31.05 -10.73 19.89
N LEU A 585 30.29 -11.33 18.98
CA LEU A 585 30.76 -12.48 18.22
C LEU A 585 31.49 -11.90 17.02
N TYR A 586 32.82 -12.00 17.11
CA TYR A 586 33.80 -11.63 16.09
C TYR A 586 33.44 -12.16 14.70
#